data_AF-A0A0C2YXH7-F1
#
_entry.id   AF-A0A0C2YXH7-F1
#
_cell.length_a   1.000
_cell.length_b   1.000
_cell.length_c   1.000
_cell.angle_alpha   90.00
_cell.angle_beta   90.00
_cell.angle_gamma   90.00
#
_symmetry.space_group_name_H-M   'P 1'
#
loop_
_entity.id
_entity.type
_entity.pdbx_description
1 polymer ?
#
loop_
_entity_poly.entity_id
_entity_poly.type
_entity_poly.pdbx_seq_one_letter_code
_entity_poly.pdbx_strand_id
1 'polypeptide(L)'
;MVSDVPDDLLTANVRSQDGVMYYVNELVKCTGGSFFLPKRWVMSGGEMFAIGHSVDNAVGGFIIKDETLTRLPVLSFVENYLSVVEKNGGVCPPFALCLQSYAKQMPNPLREIAGDRLVYSVPIIVFIDDVSGNKSKQWNKHFLCYMSNGALPREKLDQEFHVRFVATSPNTSPLEIMQGVRKAMEKAFNEPIASWDCDNPMHAELSSSAGLNSNYFCRTCKVGGTRKHKQSDIGFSQILAEGAPWNSSKTAEHVFQQLMTALEPNVVTTLNDAISGSGIKDTFAQPIIEHLVKLGQQLRKGSGDGSALSPGDVLTNLTEELKKIHTLSGGAVMNPLLHMPGMNHNSRCIIGSNAVT
;
A
#
# COMPACT_ATOMS: atom_id res chain seq x y z
N MET A 1 19.04 -23.46 1.85
CA MET A 1 18.81 -22.84 3.17
C MET A 1 17.36 -22.36 3.40
N VAL A 2 16.43 -22.54 2.44
CA VAL A 2 14.96 -22.28 2.65
C VAL A 2 14.18 -23.59 2.91
N SER A 3 14.79 -24.76 2.66
CA SER A 3 14.18 -26.07 2.88
C SER A 3 13.73 -26.28 4.33
N ASP A 4 14.52 -25.76 5.27
CA ASP A 4 14.42 -26.05 6.70
C ASP A 4 13.56 -25.02 7.45
N VAL A 5 13.06 -24.01 6.74
CA VAL A 5 12.13 -23.01 7.29
C VAL A 5 10.74 -23.65 7.42
N PRO A 6 10.10 -23.59 8.60
CA PRO A 6 8.73 -24.04 8.79
C PRO A 6 7.76 -23.45 7.77
N ASP A 7 6.82 -24.25 7.27
CA ASP A 7 5.90 -23.86 6.20
C ASP A 7 4.99 -22.67 6.60
N ASP A 8 4.66 -22.54 7.88
CA ASP A 8 3.85 -21.45 8.44
C ASP A 8 4.55 -20.08 8.43
N LEU A 9 5.87 -20.06 8.26
CA LEU A 9 6.65 -18.83 8.13
C LEU A 9 6.84 -18.39 6.68
N LEU A 10 6.46 -19.22 5.71
CA LEU A 10 6.65 -18.96 4.29
C LEU A 10 5.47 -18.20 3.68
N THR A 11 5.69 -17.71 2.45
CA THR A 11 4.68 -16.97 1.67
C THR A 11 3.37 -17.78 1.63
N ALA A 12 2.26 -17.14 2.01
CA ALA A 12 1.01 -17.86 2.24
C ALA A 12 0.22 -18.13 0.95
N ASN A 13 0.36 -17.29 -0.07
CA ASN A 13 -0.45 -17.40 -1.29
C ASN A 13 0.34 -17.16 -2.58
N VAL A 14 -0.26 -17.61 -3.68
CA VAL A 14 0.20 -17.35 -5.05
C VAL A 14 -0.98 -16.99 -5.92
N ARG A 15 -0.71 -16.24 -6.99
CA ARG A 15 -1.67 -15.92 -8.03
C ARG A 15 -1.33 -16.70 -9.30
N SER A 16 -2.31 -17.39 -9.86
CA SER A 16 -2.19 -17.99 -11.19
C SER A 16 -2.22 -16.95 -12.30
N GLN A 17 -1.89 -17.38 -13.52
CA GLN A 17 -1.96 -16.52 -14.72
C GLN A 17 -3.37 -15.99 -14.97
N ASP A 18 -4.41 -16.77 -14.63
CA ASP A 18 -5.81 -16.37 -14.77
C ASP A 18 -6.32 -15.49 -13.61
N GLY A 19 -5.44 -15.05 -12.71
CA GLY A 19 -5.77 -14.16 -11.60
C GLY A 19 -6.36 -14.87 -10.36
N VAL A 20 -6.52 -16.19 -10.38
CA VAL A 20 -7.04 -16.96 -9.24
C VAL A 20 -5.97 -17.06 -8.15
N MET A 21 -6.38 -16.73 -6.91
CA MET A 21 -5.54 -16.81 -5.71
C MET A 21 -5.67 -18.16 -5.01
N TYR A 22 -4.54 -18.82 -4.77
CA TYR A 22 -4.42 -20.07 -4.02
C TYR A 22 -3.63 -19.83 -2.75
N TYR A 23 -4.06 -20.41 -1.64
CA TYR A 23 -3.41 -20.29 -0.33
C TYR A 23 -2.91 -21.65 0.13
N VAL A 24 -1.82 -21.65 0.90
CA VAL A 24 -1.39 -22.83 1.65
C VAL A 24 -2.47 -23.20 2.67
N ASN A 25 -2.54 -24.50 2.98
CA ASN A 25 -3.52 -25.11 3.87
C ASN A 25 -4.98 -25.00 3.39
N GLU A 26 -5.22 -24.61 2.14
CA GLU A 26 -6.55 -24.60 1.53
C GLU A 26 -6.66 -25.65 0.44
N LEU A 27 -7.79 -26.35 0.37
CA LEU A 27 -8.01 -27.37 -0.65
C LEU A 27 -8.04 -26.76 -2.06
N VAL A 28 -7.33 -27.39 -2.98
CA VAL A 28 -7.29 -27.00 -4.39
C VAL A 28 -7.72 -28.17 -5.27
N LYS A 29 -8.56 -27.89 -6.26
CA LYS A 29 -8.91 -28.86 -7.29
C LYS A 29 -7.95 -28.74 -8.46
N CYS A 30 -7.39 -29.87 -8.87
CA CYS A 30 -6.43 -29.96 -9.96
C CYS A 30 -7.08 -30.45 -11.26
N THR A 31 -6.36 -30.29 -12.37
CA THR A 31 -6.69 -30.86 -13.66
C THR A 31 -6.88 -32.37 -13.53
N GLY A 32 -7.92 -32.92 -14.14
CA GLY A 32 -8.30 -34.33 -13.98
C GLY A 32 -9.17 -34.62 -12.75
N GLY A 33 -9.55 -33.59 -11.97
CA GLY A 33 -10.53 -33.70 -10.89
C GLY A 33 -9.97 -34.22 -9.56
N SER A 34 -8.65 -34.44 -9.47
CA SER A 34 -7.97 -34.72 -8.21
C SER A 34 -7.91 -33.47 -7.31
N PHE A 35 -7.62 -33.69 -6.03
CA PHE A 35 -7.50 -32.61 -5.05
C PHE A 35 -6.11 -32.61 -4.42
N PHE A 36 -5.69 -31.42 -3.99
CA PHE A 36 -4.37 -31.20 -3.42
C PHE A 36 -4.45 -30.21 -2.26
N LEU A 37 -3.60 -30.42 -1.25
CA LEU A 37 -3.44 -29.52 -0.12
C LEU A 37 -2.03 -28.93 -0.15
N PRO A 38 -1.84 -27.73 -0.72
CA PRO A 38 -0.55 -27.05 -0.76
C PRO A 38 -0.09 -26.66 0.64
N LYS A 39 1.20 -26.89 0.93
CA LYS A 39 1.85 -26.53 2.19
C LYS A 39 2.89 -25.43 2.00
N ARG A 40 3.56 -25.40 0.84
CA ARG A 40 4.54 -24.37 0.48
C ARG A 40 4.63 -24.15 -1.01
N TRP A 41 5.12 -22.97 -1.40
CA TRP A 41 5.36 -22.57 -2.78
C TRP A 41 6.86 -22.57 -3.08
N VAL A 42 7.24 -23.04 -4.27
CA VAL A 42 8.63 -23.09 -4.73
C VAL A 42 8.72 -22.69 -6.19
N MET A 43 9.58 -21.72 -6.49
CA MET A 43 9.94 -21.37 -7.87
C MET A 43 11.11 -22.25 -8.32
N SER A 44 10.99 -22.88 -9.48
CA SER A 44 12.01 -23.77 -10.02
C SER A 44 11.97 -23.69 -11.55
N GLY A 45 13.08 -23.29 -12.17
CA GLY A 45 13.14 -23.15 -13.63
C GLY A 45 12.21 -22.08 -14.21
N GLY A 46 11.85 -21.05 -13.43
CA GLY A 46 10.90 -20.00 -13.84
C GLY A 46 9.42 -20.38 -13.65
N GLU A 47 9.12 -21.62 -13.25
CA GLU A 47 7.77 -22.08 -12.99
C GLU A 47 7.48 -22.17 -11.48
N MET A 48 6.24 -21.88 -11.10
CA MET A 48 5.77 -21.97 -9.73
C MET A 48 5.18 -23.36 -9.43
N PHE A 49 5.64 -23.97 -8.34
CA PHE A 49 5.19 -25.27 -7.86
C PHE A 49 4.64 -25.17 -6.45
N ALA A 50 3.71 -26.05 -6.13
CA ALA A 50 3.26 -26.34 -4.78
C ALA A 50 3.91 -27.64 -4.30
N ILE A 51 4.39 -27.64 -3.06
CA ILE A 51 4.71 -28.88 -2.33
C ILE A 51 3.65 -29.04 -1.24
N GLY A 52 3.10 -30.24 -1.10
CA GLY A 52 1.96 -30.51 -0.22
C GLY A 52 1.47 -31.94 -0.33
N HIS A 53 0.24 -32.17 0.08
CA HIS A 53 -0.34 -33.51 0.18
C HIS A 53 -1.37 -33.76 -0.92
N SER A 54 -1.32 -34.97 -1.49
CA SER A 54 -2.41 -35.44 -2.35
C SER A 54 -3.66 -35.71 -1.51
N VAL A 55 -4.83 -35.40 -2.08
CA VAL A 55 -6.11 -35.57 -1.40
C VAL A 55 -7.01 -36.47 -2.24
N ASP A 56 -7.44 -37.58 -1.64
CA ASP A 56 -8.39 -38.50 -2.24
C ASP A 56 -9.81 -38.10 -1.88
N ASN A 57 -10.73 -38.25 -2.83
CA ASN A 57 -12.16 -38.06 -2.61
C ASN A 57 -12.82 -39.43 -2.34
N ALA A 58 -13.14 -39.72 -1.08
CA ALA A 58 -13.81 -40.96 -0.69
C ALA A 58 -15.27 -40.71 -0.30
N VAL A 59 -16.07 -41.78 -0.18
CA VAL A 59 -17.50 -41.72 0.20
C VAL A 59 -17.70 -41.02 1.57
N GLY A 60 -16.72 -41.11 2.47
CA GLY A 60 -16.72 -40.47 3.78
C GLY A 60 -16.11 -39.06 3.82
N GLY A 61 -15.81 -38.47 2.67
CA GLY A 61 -15.16 -37.17 2.55
C GLY A 61 -13.71 -37.24 2.07
N PHE A 62 -13.05 -36.08 2.07
CA PHE A 62 -11.66 -35.95 1.66
C PHE A 62 -10.71 -36.62 2.64
N ILE A 63 -9.75 -37.36 2.09
CA ILE A 63 -8.66 -38.03 2.82
C ILE A 63 -7.34 -37.43 2.36
N ILE A 64 -6.63 -36.80 3.28
CA ILE A 64 -5.31 -36.20 3.03
C ILE A 64 -4.25 -37.27 3.28
N LYS A 65 -3.39 -37.51 2.29
CA LYS A 65 -2.22 -38.40 2.41
C LYS A 65 -1.05 -37.63 3.04
N ASP A 66 -1.09 -37.45 4.35
CA ASP A 66 -0.15 -36.60 5.11
C ASP A 66 1.23 -37.23 5.34
N GLU A 67 1.38 -38.54 5.10
CA GLU A 67 2.64 -39.28 5.24
C GLU A 67 3.74 -38.84 4.25
N THR A 68 3.34 -38.31 3.08
CA THR A 68 4.30 -37.92 2.02
C THR A 68 3.97 -36.55 1.46
N LEU A 69 5.04 -35.81 1.14
CA LEU A 69 4.96 -34.58 0.39
C LEU A 69 5.19 -34.86 -1.09
N THR A 70 4.31 -34.32 -1.92
CA THR A 70 4.37 -34.39 -3.37
C THR A 70 4.44 -32.99 -3.95
N ARG A 71 4.97 -32.87 -5.16
CA ARG A 71 5.16 -31.59 -5.85
C ARG A 71 4.28 -31.55 -7.08
N LEU A 72 3.48 -30.50 -7.21
CA LEU A 72 2.64 -30.23 -8.39
C LEU A 72 2.90 -28.82 -8.93
N PRO A 73 2.86 -28.62 -10.27
CA PRO A 73 2.91 -27.28 -10.83
C PRO A 73 1.63 -26.52 -10.48
N VAL A 74 1.73 -25.23 -10.14
CA VAL A 74 0.54 -24.39 -9.88
C VAL A 74 -0.35 -24.31 -11.12
N LEU A 75 0.22 -24.48 -12.31
CA LEU A 75 -0.51 -24.56 -13.58
C LEU A 75 -1.50 -25.73 -13.65
N SER A 76 -1.33 -26.78 -12.84
CA SER A 76 -2.33 -27.86 -12.77
C SER A 76 -3.54 -27.52 -11.91
N PHE A 77 -3.59 -26.35 -11.27
CA PHE A 77 -4.69 -25.95 -10.40
C PHE A 77 -5.80 -25.30 -11.22
N VAL A 78 -7.05 -25.68 -10.92
CA VAL A 78 -8.23 -25.25 -11.68
C VAL A 78 -9.20 -24.47 -10.80
N GLU A 79 -9.41 -24.89 -9.56
CA GLU A 79 -10.36 -24.23 -8.64
C GLU A 79 -9.72 -24.05 -7.26
N ASN A 80 -9.84 -22.86 -6.70
CA ASN A 80 -9.44 -22.60 -5.32
C ASN A 80 -10.52 -23.08 -4.34
N TYR A 81 -10.20 -23.03 -3.05
CA TYR A 81 -11.10 -23.50 -2.00
C TYR A 81 -12.48 -22.82 -2.01
N LEU A 82 -12.54 -21.51 -2.25
CA LEU A 82 -13.82 -20.79 -2.28
C LEU A 82 -14.72 -21.31 -3.41
N SER A 83 -14.18 -21.52 -4.61
CA SER A 83 -14.93 -22.09 -5.73
C SER A 83 -15.39 -23.53 -5.44
N VAL A 84 -14.56 -24.32 -4.74
CA VAL A 84 -14.92 -25.68 -4.33
C VAL A 84 -16.10 -25.65 -3.33
N VAL A 85 -16.07 -24.75 -2.35
CA VAL A 85 -17.15 -24.57 -1.36
C VAL A 85 -18.43 -24.09 -2.02
N GLU A 86 -18.35 -23.10 -2.92
CA GLU A 86 -19.50 -22.56 -3.65
C GLU A 86 -20.21 -23.66 -4.46
N LYS A 87 -19.45 -24.46 -5.21
CA LYS A 87 -19.98 -25.60 -5.98
C LYS A 87 -20.54 -26.72 -5.10
N ASN A 88 -20.14 -26.78 -3.84
CA ASN A 88 -20.69 -27.69 -2.83
C ASN A 88 -21.84 -27.06 -2.02
N GLY A 89 -22.58 -26.10 -2.61
CA GLY A 89 -23.73 -25.46 -1.99
C GLY A 89 -23.37 -24.48 -0.87
N GLY A 90 -22.15 -23.94 -0.89
CA GLY A 90 -21.66 -23.00 0.13
C GLY A 90 -21.18 -23.67 1.42
N VAL A 91 -21.05 -25.00 1.45
CA VAL A 91 -20.62 -25.77 2.63
C VAL A 91 -19.24 -26.36 2.37
N CYS A 92 -18.37 -26.32 3.38
CA CYS A 92 -17.08 -27.00 3.33
C CYS A 92 -17.31 -28.50 3.05
N PRO A 93 -16.68 -29.07 2.01
CA PRO A 93 -16.80 -30.49 1.74
C PRO A 93 -16.40 -31.34 2.95
N PRO A 94 -17.06 -32.49 3.18
CA PRO A 94 -16.75 -33.31 4.33
C PRO A 94 -15.31 -33.82 4.25
N PHE A 95 -14.62 -33.83 5.39
CA PHE A 95 -13.35 -34.51 5.60
C PHE A 95 -13.58 -35.75 6.44
N ALA A 96 -12.75 -36.78 6.27
CA ALA A 96 -12.75 -37.93 7.16
C ALA A 96 -12.59 -37.47 8.63
N LEU A 97 -13.25 -38.16 9.57
CA LEU A 97 -13.35 -37.73 10.98
C LEU A 97 -11.98 -37.43 11.62
N CYS A 98 -10.95 -38.20 11.30
CA CYS A 98 -9.58 -38.01 11.81
C CYS A 98 -8.86 -36.76 11.26
N LEU A 99 -9.40 -36.13 10.21
CA LEU A 99 -8.78 -35.01 9.49
C LEU A 99 -9.55 -33.69 9.63
N GLN A 100 -10.52 -33.62 10.54
CA GLN A 100 -11.27 -32.38 10.81
C GLN A 100 -10.39 -31.21 11.25
N SER A 101 -9.19 -31.47 11.78
CA SER A 101 -8.20 -30.44 12.12
C SER A 101 -7.74 -29.62 10.91
N TYR A 102 -7.71 -30.21 9.72
CA TYR A 102 -7.39 -29.51 8.47
C TYR A 102 -8.54 -28.62 8.02
N ALA A 103 -9.79 -29.11 8.14
CA ALA A 103 -10.97 -28.32 7.79
C ALA A 103 -11.05 -27.02 8.61
N LYS A 104 -10.61 -27.03 9.87
CA LYS A 104 -10.56 -25.84 10.74
C LYS A 104 -9.54 -24.78 10.31
N GLN A 105 -8.60 -25.13 9.44
CA GLN A 105 -7.59 -24.21 8.89
C GLN A 105 -8.02 -23.58 7.56
N MET A 106 -9.24 -23.89 7.09
CA MET A 106 -9.78 -23.44 5.81
C MET A 106 -11.06 -22.60 6.03
N PRO A 107 -11.15 -21.37 5.49
CA PRO A 107 -10.12 -20.71 4.70
C PRO A 107 -8.92 -20.30 5.55
N ASN A 108 -7.79 -20.06 4.89
CA ASN A 108 -6.59 -19.55 5.53
C ASN A 108 -6.90 -18.19 6.20
N PRO A 109 -6.52 -17.96 7.48
CA PRO A 109 -6.85 -16.72 8.20
C PRO A 109 -6.36 -15.45 7.50
N LEU A 110 -5.26 -15.53 6.75
CA LEU A 110 -4.68 -14.39 6.02
C LEU A 110 -5.51 -13.99 4.80
N ARG A 111 -6.45 -14.83 4.35
CA ARG A 111 -7.31 -14.52 3.21
C ARG A 111 -8.20 -13.31 3.46
N GLU A 112 -8.79 -13.21 4.65
CA GLU A 112 -9.64 -12.08 5.02
C GLU A 112 -8.82 -10.77 5.11
N ILE A 113 -7.63 -10.85 5.71
CA ILE A 113 -6.73 -9.70 5.89
C ILE A 113 -6.18 -9.21 4.55
N ALA A 114 -5.74 -10.14 3.68
CA ALA A 114 -5.10 -9.82 2.41
C ALA A 114 -6.09 -9.39 1.32
N GLY A 115 -7.32 -9.91 1.35
CA GLY A 115 -8.32 -9.67 0.30
C GLY A 115 -7.82 -10.15 -1.07
N ASP A 116 -7.62 -9.20 -1.98
CA ASP A 116 -7.13 -9.43 -3.34
C ASP A 116 -5.60 -9.46 -3.46
N ARG A 117 -4.84 -9.34 -2.35
CA ARG A 117 -3.39 -9.11 -2.37
C ARG A 117 -2.57 -10.39 -2.15
N LEU A 118 -1.35 -10.36 -2.67
CA LEU A 118 -0.34 -11.35 -2.35
C LEU A 118 0.21 -11.11 -0.94
N VAL A 119 0.51 -12.21 -0.24
CA VAL A 119 1.07 -12.21 1.11
C VAL A 119 2.49 -12.74 1.02
N TYR A 120 3.46 -11.85 1.17
CA TYR A 120 4.88 -12.18 1.08
C TYR A 120 5.50 -12.33 2.46
N SER A 121 6.24 -13.42 2.66
CA SER A 121 7.17 -13.54 3.78
C SER A 121 8.52 -12.98 3.36
N VAL A 122 8.93 -11.87 3.97
CA VAL A 122 10.20 -11.21 3.68
C VAL A 122 11.22 -11.62 4.76
N PRO A 123 12.28 -12.38 4.42
CA PRO A 123 13.35 -12.66 5.37
C PRO A 123 14.09 -11.36 5.71
N ILE A 124 14.36 -11.15 7.00
CA ILE A 124 15.06 -9.97 7.49
C ILE A 124 16.38 -10.42 8.11
N ILE A 125 17.47 -9.76 7.72
CA ILE A 125 18.78 -9.92 8.34
C ILE A 125 18.90 -8.81 9.38
N VAL A 126 18.94 -9.17 10.66
CA VAL A 126 19.16 -8.21 11.76
C VAL A 126 20.59 -8.36 12.26
N PHE A 127 21.27 -7.23 12.45
CA PHE A 127 22.59 -7.21 13.08
C PHE A 127 22.69 -6.06 14.08
N ILE A 128 23.48 -6.28 15.13
CA ILE A 128 23.83 -5.26 16.12
C ILE A 128 25.34 -5.18 16.17
N ASP A 129 25.86 -3.95 16.20
CA ASP A 129 27.30 -3.70 16.31
C ASP A 129 27.58 -2.60 17.35
N ASP A 130 28.77 -2.65 17.97
CA ASP A 130 29.23 -1.61 18.89
C ASP A 130 30.05 -0.54 18.16
N VAL A 131 29.45 0.64 17.94
CA VAL A 131 30.17 1.74 17.31
C VAL A 131 30.68 2.71 18.37
N SER A 132 31.90 3.22 18.17
CA SER A 132 32.41 4.35 18.94
C SER A 132 31.89 5.64 18.29
N GLY A 133 30.89 6.27 18.93
CA GLY A 133 30.13 7.38 18.33
C GLY A 133 30.84 8.73 18.30
N ASN A 134 32.12 8.83 18.68
CA ASN A 134 32.74 10.14 18.86
C ASN A 134 34.24 10.16 18.49
N LYS A 135 34.61 10.99 17.50
CA LYS A 135 36.02 11.25 17.11
C LYS A 135 36.89 11.78 18.25
N SER A 136 36.29 12.26 19.34
CA SER A 136 36.97 12.89 20.49
C SER A 136 36.85 12.14 21.82
N LYS A 137 36.03 11.07 21.90
CA LYS A 137 35.87 10.28 23.13
C LYS A 137 35.77 8.80 22.78
N GLN A 138 36.90 8.13 22.86
CA GLN A 138 37.12 6.71 22.57
C GLN A 138 36.29 5.73 23.45
N TRP A 139 35.49 6.24 24.39
CA TRP A 139 34.83 5.47 25.45
C TRP A 139 33.30 5.58 25.49
N ASN A 140 32.67 6.29 24.54
CA ASN A 140 31.21 6.32 24.44
C ASN A 140 30.75 5.22 23.48
N LYS A 141 30.61 4.00 23.99
CA LYS A 141 30.05 2.87 23.23
C LYS A 141 28.55 3.09 23.03
N HIS A 142 28.12 2.97 21.79
CA HIS A 142 26.70 2.91 21.44
C HIS A 142 26.46 1.62 20.68
N PHE A 143 25.40 0.90 21.06
CA PHE A 143 24.95 -0.24 20.27
C PHE A 143 24.01 0.27 19.19
N LEU A 144 24.26 -0.11 17.94
CA LEU A 144 23.37 0.20 16.82
C LEU A 144 22.81 -1.10 16.27
N CYS A 145 21.49 -1.11 16.12
CA CYS A 145 20.76 -2.18 15.46
C CYS A 145 20.35 -1.74 14.07
N TYR A 146 20.62 -2.62 13.11
CA TYR A 146 20.29 -2.44 11.71
C TYR A 146 19.56 -3.66 11.19
N MET A 147 18.81 -3.46 10.11
CA MET A 147 18.12 -4.52 9.39
C MET A 147 18.33 -4.38 7.88
N SER A 148 18.37 -5.50 7.19
CA SER A 148 18.39 -5.56 5.72
C SER A 148 17.35 -6.56 5.21
N ASN A 149 16.80 -6.30 4.03
CA ASN A 149 15.89 -7.24 3.37
C ASN A 149 16.69 -8.42 2.79
N GLY A 150 16.62 -9.58 3.44
CA GLY A 150 17.34 -10.78 3.06
C GLY A 150 16.88 -11.43 1.75
N ALA A 151 15.79 -10.95 1.14
CA ALA A 151 15.36 -11.39 -0.19
C ALA A 151 16.11 -10.69 -1.33
N LEU A 152 16.94 -9.69 -1.02
CA LEU A 152 17.73 -8.98 -2.03
C LEU A 152 18.92 -9.82 -2.51
N PRO A 153 19.34 -9.67 -3.78
CA PRO A 153 20.59 -10.21 -4.27
C PRO A 153 21.78 -9.75 -3.41
N ARG A 154 22.82 -10.59 -3.32
CA ARG A 154 23.96 -10.31 -2.45
C ARG A 154 24.64 -8.98 -2.78
N GLU A 155 24.74 -8.66 -4.06
CA GLU A 155 25.34 -7.43 -4.58
C GLU A 155 24.57 -6.18 -4.15
N LYS A 156 23.29 -6.32 -3.79
CA LYS A 156 22.45 -5.25 -3.25
C LYS A 156 22.57 -5.16 -1.73
N LEU A 157 22.64 -6.30 -1.03
CA LEU A 157 22.82 -6.33 0.43
C LEU A 157 24.09 -5.62 0.90
N ASP A 158 25.16 -5.65 0.10
CA ASP A 158 26.43 -5.00 0.43
C ASP A 158 26.41 -3.46 0.20
N GLN A 159 25.31 -2.88 -0.31
CA GLN A 159 25.18 -1.43 -0.50
C GLN A 159 24.50 -0.78 0.71
N GLU A 160 25.09 0.31 1.21
CA GLU A 160 24.59 1.06 2.38
C GLU A 160 23.11 1.46 2.25
N PHE A 161 22.64 1.76 1.03
CA PHE A 161 21.24 2.10 0.76
C PHE A 161 20.24 1.03 1.23
N HIS A 162 20.64 -0.24 1.22
CA HIS A 162 19.81 -1.38 1.59
C HIS A 162 19.91 -1.75 3.08
N VAL A 163 20.78 -1.09 3.84
CA VAL A 163 20.89 -1.21 5.29
C VAL A 163 19.99 -0.17 5.94
N ARG A 164 19.06 -0.61 6.77
CA ARG A 164 18.10 0.26 7.48
C ARG A 164 18.45 0.35 8.94
N PHE A 165 18.54 1.57 9.45
CA PHE A 165 18.63 1.84 10.87
C PHE A 165 17.35 1.38 11.59
N VAL A 166 17.50 0.70 12.72
CA VAL A 166 16.38 0.24 13.56
C VAL A 166 16.37 0.98 14.89
N ALA A 167 17.48 0.92 15.62
CA ALA A 167 17.56 1.51 16.96
C ALA A 167 19.01 1.78 17.36
N THR A 168 19.18 2.74 18.28
CA THR A 168 20.43 2.96 19.00
C THR A 168 20.12 3.32 20.44
N SER A 169 20.99 2.91 21.37
CA SER A 169 20.88 3.32 22.77
C SER A 169 22.24 3.34 23.46
N PRO A 170 22.53 4.38 24.27
CA PRO A 170 23.64 4.36 25.22
C PRO A 170 23.33 3.58 26.50
N ASN A 171 22.06 3.33 26.80
CA ASN A 171 21.59 2.85 28.10
C ASN A 171 20.99 1.45 28.05
N THR A 172 20.88 0.88 26.85
CA THR A 172 20.17 -0.39 26.60
C THR A 172 21.17 -1.38 26.02
N SER A 173 21.23 -2.57 26.59
CA SER A 173 22.07 -3.66 26.10
C SER A 173 21.58 -4.18 24.74
N PRO A 174 22.44 -4.86 23.95
CA PRO A 174 22.05 -5.46 22.68
C PRO A 174 20.83 -6.40 22.79
N LEU A 175 20.74 -7.17 23.89
CA LEU A 175 19.63 -8.11 24.09
C LEU A 175 18.30 -7.41 24.39
N GLU A 176 18.33 -6.30 25.13
CA GLU A 176 17.13 -5.49 25.37
C GLU A 176 16.68 -4.80 24.07
N ILE A 177 17.61 -4.33 23.23
CA ILE A 177 17.28 -3.85 21.89
C ILE A 177 16.63 -4.98 21.07
N MET A 178 17.22 -6.18 21.07
CA MET A 178 16.65 -7.33 20.38
C MET A 178 15.30 -7.76 20.93
N GLN A 179 15.02 -7.56 22.22
CA GLN A 179 13.69 -7.81 22.79
C GLN A 179 12.65 -6.87 22.17
N GLY A 180 13.00 -5.60 21.94
CA GLY A 180 12.16 -4.64 21.21
C GLY A 180 11.94 -5.06 19.75
N VAL A 181 13.02 -5.43 19.06
CA VAL A 181 12.95 -5.91 17.66
C VAL A 181 12.09 -7.16 17.54
N ARG A 182 12.28 -8.15 18.42
CA ARG A 182 11.47 -9.37 18.47
C ARG A 182 9.98 -9.05 18.63
N LYS A 183 9.62 -8.18 19.60
CA LYS A 183 8.23 -7.78 19.80
C LYS A 183 7.63 -7.11 18.57
N ALA A 184 8.41 -6.26 17.88
CA ALA A 184 7.97 -5.62 16.65
C ALA A 184 7.76 -6.64 15.51
N MET A 185 8.66 -7.62 15.39
CA MET A 185 8.54 -8.72 14.42
C MET A 185 7.33 -9.62 14.71
N GLU A 186 7.12 -10.03 15.97
CA GLU A 186 5.95 -10.82 16.39
C GLU A 186 4.65 -10.07 16.11
N LYS A 187 4.62 -8.76 16.36
CA LYS A 187 3.47 -7.93 16.00
C LYS A 187 3.25 -7.94 14.49
N ALA A 188 4.28 -7.66 13.69
CA ALA A 188 4.16 -7.64 12.23
C ALA A 188 3.81 -9.01 11.61
N PHE A 189 4.18 -10.11 12.28
CA PHE A 189 3.80 -11.46 11.87
C PHE A 189 2.31 -11.76 12.16
N ASN A 190 1.83 -11.40 13.34
CA ASN A 190 0.43 -11.61 13.73
C ASN A 190 -0.54 -10.60 13.10
N GLU A 191 -0.05 -9.40 12.81
CA GLU A 191 -0.76 -8.30 12.16
C GLU A 191 -0.01 -7.89 10.88
N PRO A 192 -0.21 -8.62 9.76
CA PRO A 192 0.52 -8.37 8.52
C PRO A 192 0.38 -6.93 8.04
N ILE A 193 1.50 -6.33 7.64
CA ILE A 193 1.53 -4.94 7.17
C ILE A 193 1.13 -4.91 5.69
N ALA A 194 0.10 -4.12 5.37
CA ALA A 194 -0.26 -3.84 3.99
C ALA A 194 0.84 -2.98 3.33
N SER A 195 1.60 -3.58 2.43
CA SER A 195 2.57 -2.87 1.58
C SER A 195 1.92 -2.40 0.29
N TRP A 196 2.35 -1.25 -0.19
CA TRP A 196 1.91 -0.66 -1.45
C TRP A 196 3.14 -0.41 -2.34
N ASP A 197 3.03 -0.70 -3.64
CA ASP A 197 4.15 -0.53 -4.57
C ASP A 197 4.65 0.93 -4.60
N CYS A 198 5.97 1.05 -4.72
CA CYS A 198 6.79 2.18 -4.34
C CYS A 198 6.40 3.57 -4.90
N ASP A 199 6.93 4.56 -4.17
CA ASP A 199 6.94 5.98 -4.46
C ASP A 199 7.86 6.37 -5.62
N ASN A 200 7.25 6.64 -6.78
CA ASN A 200 7.87 7.44 -7.83
C ASN A 200 7.43 8.91 -7.63
N PRO A 201 8.31 9.92 -7.78
CA PRO A 201 7.95 11.33 -7.84
C PRO A 201 6.67 11.64 -8.65
N MET A 202 6.46 10.95 -9.77
CA MET A 202 5.26 11.10 -10.61
C MET A 202 3.97 10.71 -9.87
N HIS A 203 4.05 9.78 -8.92
CA HIS A 203 2.89 9.29 -8.18
C HIS A 203 2.37 10.31 -7.16
N ALA A 204 3.22 11.21 -6.65
CA ALA A 204 2.76 12.36 -5.84
C ALA A 204 1.89 13.33 -6.68
N GLU A 205 2.25 13.53 -7.95
CA GLU A 205 1.44 14.32 -8.88
C GLU A 205 0.12 13.61 -9.21
N LEU A 206 0.18 12.33 -9.56
CA LEU A 206 -1.01 11.52 -9.86
C LEU A 206 -1.96 11.36 -8.66
N SER A 207 -1.49 11.63 -7.44
CA SER A 207 -2.30 11.62 -6.23
C SER A 207 -2.77 13.00 -5.78
N SER A 208 -2.59 14.04 -6.60
CA SER A 208 -2.93 15.43 -6.27
C SER A 208 -2.29 15.89 -4.95
N SER A 209 -1.09 15.39 -4.63
CA SER A 209 -0.36 15.74 -3.40
C SER A 209 0.40 17.05 -3.55
N ALA A 210 0.37 17.89 -2.53
CA ALA A 210 1.16 19.13 -2.45
C ALA A 210 2.64 18.89 -2.10
N GLY A 211 3.02 17.65 -1.74
CA GLY A 211 4.40 17.27 -1.42
C GLY A 211 4.90 17.74 -0.05
N LEU A 212 6.23 17.69 0.14
CA LEU A 212 6.90 17.80 1.45
C LEU A 212 6.71 19.14 2.18
N ASN A 213 6.40 20.21 1.46
CA ASN A 213 6.27 21.55 2.03
C ASN A 213 4.89 21.84 2.64
N SER A 214 3.91 20.95 2.47
CA SER A 214 2.60 21.12 3.07
C SER A 214 2.58 20.69 4.55
N ASN A 215 1.52 21.06 5.27
CA ASN A 215 1.29 20.57 6.62
C ASN A 215 1.03 19.06 6.60
N TYR A 216 0.28 18.56 5.61
CA TYR A 216 0.00 17.14 5.39
C TYR A 216 0.70 16.64 4.13
N PHE A 217 1.95 16.24 4.31
CA PHE A 217 2.87 15.95 3.20
C PHE A 217 2.75 14.51 2.68
N CYS A 218 2.20 13.60 3.48
CA CYS A 218 2.03 12.21 3.08
C CYS A 218 0.85 12.10 2.13
N ARG A 219 1.09 11.54 0.95
CA ARG A 219 0.02 11.28 -0.02
C ARG A 219 -0.87 10.09 0.36
N THR A 220 -0.38 9.16 1.17
CA THR A 220 -1.12 7.93 1.52
C THR A 220 -2.06 8.15 2.70
N CYS A 221 -1.63 8.94 3.68
CA CYS A 221 -2.39 9.20 4.90
C CYS A 221 -2.31 10.66 5.35
N LYS A 222 -3.20 11.02 6.28
CA LYS A 222 -3.33 12.37 6.85
C LYS A 222 -2.34 12.65 7.98
N VAL A 223 -1.16 12.03 7.94
CA VAL A 223 -0.09 12.35 8.89
C VAL A 223 0.52 13.70 8.54
N GLY A 224 0.81 14.52 9.55
CA GLY A 224 1.28 15.87 9.32
C GLY A 224 0.98 16.82 10.46
N GLY A 225 0.77 18.08 10.10
CA GLY A 225 0.59 19.21 11.00
C GLY A 225 1.55 20.34 10.67
N THR A 226 1.45 21.43 11.44
CA THR A 226 2.37 22.56 11.28
C THR A 226 3.81 22.11 11.45
N ARG A 227 4.77 22.85 10.87
CA ARG A 227 6.20 22.57 11.06
C ARG A 227 6.58 22.45 12.55
N LYS A 228 6.01 23.32 13.40
CA LYS A 228 6.20 23.29 14.86
C LYS A 228 5.68 21.98 15.47
N HIS A 229 4.51 21.51 15.05
CA HIS A 229 3.96 20.23 15.52
C HIS A 229 4.85 19.06 15.11
N LYS A 230 5.25 19.00 13.83
CA LYS A 230 6.11 17.93 13.30
C LYS A 230 7.49 17.86 13.98
N GLN A 231 7.98 18.98 14.51
CA GLN A 231 9.24 19.07 15.26
C GLN A 231 9.10 18.78 16.76
N SER A 232 7.89 18.61 17.29
CA SER A 232 7.66 18.17 18.66
C SER A 232 7.80 16.65 18.79
N ASP A 233 8.08 16.15 19.99
CA ASP A 233 8.18 14.70 20.24
C ASP A 233 6.90 13.96 19.86
N ILE A 234 5.73 14.57 20.14
CA ILE A 234 4.42 14.00 19.79
C ILE A 234 4.27 13.92 18.27
N GLY A 235 4.52 15.02 17.55
CA GLY A 235 4.38 15.04 16.09
C GLY A 235 5.40 14.16 15.38
N PHE A 236 6.65 14.12 15.86
CA PHE A 236 7.67 13.22 15.34
C PHE A 236 7.28 11.76 15.52
N SER A 237 6.78 11.38 16.71
CA SER A 237 6.31 10.02 16.99
C SER A 237 5.11 9.64 16.11
N GLN A 238 4.19 10.59 15.85
CA GLN A 238 3.05 10.38 14.94
C GLN A 238 3.47 10.14 13.49
N ILE A 239 4.56 10.76 13.01
CA ILE A 239 5.10 10.54 11.65
C ILE A 239 5.57 9.09 11.47
N LEU A 240 6.02 8.43 12.54
CA LEU A 240 6.47 7.04 12.53
C LEU A 240 5.33 6.04 12.69
N ALA A 241 4.09 6.50 12.90
CA ALA A 241 2.91 5.68 13.07
C ALA A 241 2.00 5.74 11.82
N GLU A 242 1.12 4.75 11.69
CA GLU A 242 0.10 4.76 10.65
C GLU A 242 -0.90 5.91 10.88
N GLY A 243 -1.13 6.70 9.83
CA GLY A 243 -2.12 7.79 9.84
C GLY A 243 -3.42 7.37 9.16
N ALA A 244 -4.50 8.12 9.41
CA ALA A 244 -5.77 7.90 8.72
C ALA A 244 -5.60 8.02 7.19
N PRO A 245 -6.06 7.03 6.38
CA PRO A 245 -5.83 7.04 4.94
C PRO A 245 -6.57 8.21 4.25
N TRP A 246 -6.02 8.66 3.13
CA TRP A 246 -6.73 9.58 2.23
C TRP A 246 -7.87 8.86 1.51
N ASN A 247 -8.91 9.62 1.16
CA ASN A 247 -10.07 9.15 0.43
C ASN A 247 -10.22 9.99 -0.84
N SER A 248 -10.26 9.34 -2.01
CA SER A 248 -10.34 9.99 -3.32
C SER A 248 -11.53 10.95 -3.45
N SER A 249 -12.69 10.61 -2.88
CA SER A 249 -13.87 11.49 -2.86
C SER A 249 -13.63 12.74 -2.03
N LYS A 250 -12.91 12.62 -0.91
CA LYS A 250 -12.52 13.79 -0.09
C LYS A 250 -11.46 14.63 -0.78
N THR A 251 -10.53 14.01 -1.50
CA THR A 251 -9.56 14.73 -2.34
C THR A 251 -10.29 15.53 -3.42
N ALA A 252 -11.24 14.92 -4.14
CA ALA A 252 -12.07 15.60 -5.13
C ALA A 252 -12.85 16.78 -4.52
N GLU A 253 -13.43 16.60 -3.33
CA GLU A 253 -14.12 17.68 -2.62
C GLU A 253 -13.17 18.85 -2.32
N HIS A 254 -11.95 18.61 -1.85
CA HIS A 254 -10.96 19.66 -1.63
C HIS A 254 -10.57 20.39 -2.93
N VAL A 255 -10.37 19.67 -4.03
CA VAL A 255 -10.04 20.28 -5.33
C VAL A 255 -11.20 21.11 -5.86
N PHE A 256 -12.43 20.62 -5.72
CA PHE A 256 -13.64 21.36 -6.07
C PHE A 256 -13.77 22.64 -5.25
N GLN A 257 -13.51 22.60 -3.94
CA GLN A 257 -13.50 23.80 -3.12
C GLN A 257 -12.43 24.81 -3.56
N GLN A 258 -11.22 24.36 -3.93
CA GLN A 258 -10.19 25.25 -4.48
C GLN A 258 -10.65 25.93 -5.79
N LEU A 259 -11.34 25.20 -6.67
CA LEU A 259 -11.95 25.78 -7.89
C LEU A 259 -13.03 26.82 -7.56
N MET A 260 -13.88 26.57 -6.57
CA MET A 260 -14.90 27.54 -6.16
C MET A 260 -14.27 28.77 -5.52
N THR A 261 -13.28 28.60 -4.65
CA THR A 261 -12.51 29.70 -4.06
C THR A 261 -11.81 30.54 -5.14
N ALA A 262 -11.40 29.97 -6.27
CA ALA A 262 -10.79 30.72 -7.37
C ALA A 262 -11.72 31.79 -7.98
N LEU A 263 -13.04 31.68 -7.79
CA LEU A 263 -14.05 32.63 -8.27
C LEU A 263 -14.19 33.88 -7.36
N GLU A 264 -13.68 33.80 -6.14
CA GLU A 264 -13.78 34.86 -5.13
C GLU A 264 -12.69 35.95 -5.28
N PRO A 265 -12.88 37.15 -4.70
CA PRO A 265 -11.85 38.20 -4.71
C PRO A 265 -10.69 37.92 -3.73
N ASN A 266 -9.47 38.33 -4.12
CA ASN A 266 -8.29 38.36 -3.23
C ASN A 266 -7.89 37.00 -2.63
N VAL A 267 -8.01 35.93 -3.41
CA VAL A 267 -7.96 34.54 -2.93
C VAL A 267 -6.58 33.88 -2.95
N VAL A 268 -5.53 34.55 -3.46
CA VAL A 268 -4.20 33.94 -3.65
C VAL A 268 -3.65 33.36 -2.35
N THR A 269 -3.72 34.11 -1.24
CA THR A 269 -3.28 33.64 0.07
C THR A 269 -4.17 32.50 0.59
N THR A 270 -5.50 32.66 0.47
CA THR A 270 -6.48 31.64 0.88
C THR A 270 -6.26 30.30 0.18
N LEU A 271 -5.98 30.32 -1.13
CA LEU A 271 -5.68 29.11 -1.91
C LEU A 271 -4.37 28.46 -1.48
N ASN A 272 -3.31 29.24 -1.25
CA ASN A 272 -2.05 28.72 -0.76
C ASN A 272 -2.19 28.10 0.64
N ASP A 273 -2.95 28.74 1.53
CA ASP A 273 -3.24 28.23 2.87
C ASP A 273 -4.11 26.97 2.81
N ALA A 274 -5.07 26.90 1.90
CA ALA A 274 -5.89 25.70 1.67
C ALA A 274 -5.05 24.53 1.15
N ILE A 275 -4.14 24.77 0.20
CA ILE A 275 -3.20 23.76 -0.31
C ILE A 275 -2.26 23.29 0.82
N SER A 276 -1.68 24.22 1.58
CA SER A 276 -0.77 23.91 2.69
C SER A 276 -1.49 23.15 3.81
N GLY A 277 -2.69 23.60 4.18
CA GLY A 277 -3.52 23.05 5.26
C GLY A 277 -4.18 21.73 4.94
N SER A 278 -4.46 21.43 3.67
CA SER A 278 -4.98 20.12 3.24
C SER A 278 -3.89 19.17 2.78
N GLY A 279 -2.76 19.67 2.28
CA GLY A 279 -1.77 18.85 1.59
C GLY A 279 -2.17 18.45 0.16
N ILE A 280 -3.22 19.05 -0.40
CA ILE A 280 -3.79 18.70 -1.71
C ILE A 280 -3.49 19.82 -2.71
N LYS A 281 -2.81 19.46 -3.80
CA LYS A 281 -2.53 20.32 -4.96
C LYS A 281 -2.72 19.50 -6.23
N ASP A 282 -3.83 19.72 -6.90
CA ASP A 282 -4.19 18.99 -8.11
C ASP A 282 -3.57 19.63 -9.36
N THR A 283 -2.54 18.99 -9.93
CA THR A 283 -1.79 19.58 -11.07
C THR A 283 -2.65 19.78 -12.31
N PHE A 284 -3.74 19.03 -12.46
CA PHE A 284 -4.70 19.22 -13.54
C PHE A 284 -5.55 20.48 -13.32
N ALA A 285 -6.06 20.70 -12.10
CA ALA A 285 -6.87 21.86 -11.77
C ALA A 285 -6.06 23.15 -11.59
N GLN A 286 -4.77 23.07 -11.22
CA GLN A 286 -3.95 24.27 -10.94
C GLN A 286 -3.92 25.29 -12.11
N PRO A 287 -3.68 24.90 -13.39
CA PRO A 287 -3.73 25.84 -14.50
C PRO A 287 -5.09 26.54 -14.66
N ILE A 288 -6.18 25.81 -14.38
CA ILE A 288 -7.56 26.35 -14.42
C ILE A 288 -7.73 27.38 -13.30
N ILE A 289 -7.34 27.04 -12.08
CA ILE A 289 -7.39 27.93 -10.91
C ILE A 289 -6.58 29.20 -11.17
N GLU A 290 -5.34 29.07 -11.66
CA GLU A 290 -4.48 30.21 -11.96
C GLU A 290 -5.07 31.12 -13.06
N HIS A 291 -5.69 30.53 -14.08
CA HIS A 291 -6.39 31.27 -15.13
C HIS A 291 -7.57 32.07 -14.57
N LEU A 292 -8.43 31.42 -13.77
CA LEU A 292 -9.59 32.07 -13.16
C LEU A 292 -9.18 33.22 -12.21
N VAL A 293 -8.13 33.01 -11.41
CA VAL A 293 -7.60 34.06 -10.53
C VAL A 293 -7.07 35.25 -11.33
N LYS A 294 -6.31 35.00 -12.41
CA LYS A 294 -5.78 36.08 -13.28
C LYS A 294 -6.91 36.84 -13.99
N LEU A 295 -7.87 36.13 -14.56
CA LEU A 295 -9.04 36.71 -15.20
C LEU A 295 -9.85 37.55 -14.20
N GLY A 296 -10.07 37.03 -12.99
CA GLY A 296 -10.78 37.75 -11.94
C GLY A 296 -10.07 39.04 -11.51
N GLN A 297 -8.74 39.05 -11.47
CA GLN A 297 -7.95 40.26 -11.22
C GLN A 297 -8.07 41.29 -12.35
N GLN A 298 -8.12 40.84 -13.61
CA GLN A 298 -8.27 41.71 -14.78
C GLN A 298 -9.67 42.36 -14.81
N LEU A 299 -10.72 41.55 -14.66
CA LEU A 299 -12.11 42.04 -14.67
C LEU A 299 -12.38 43.06 -13.56
N ARG A 300 -11.73 42.91 -12.39
CA ARG A 300 -11.84 43.85 -11.27
C ARG A 300 -11.02 45.13 -11.45
N LYS A 301 -9.88 45.09 -12.16
CA LYS A 301 -9.05 46.27 -12.44
C LYS A 301 -9.67 47.21 -13.49
N GLY A 302 -10.55 46.68 -14.35
CA GLY A 302 -11.20 47.42 -15.44
C GLY A 302 -10.24 47.70 -16.61
N SER A 303 -10.78 47.98 -17.79
CA SER A 303 -10.02 48.17 -19.04
C SER A 303 -9.54 49.61 -19.22
N GLY A 304 -8.90 50.25 -18.23
CA GLY A 304 -8.33 51.61 -18.36
C GLY A 304 -9.31 52.75 -18.72
N ASP A 305 -10.57 52.42 -19.03
CA ASP A 305 -11.68 53.30 -19.44
C ASP A 305 -12.63 53.63 -18.28
N GLY A 306 -12.33 53.13 -17.07
CA GLY A 306 -13.10 53.39 -15.86
C GLY A 306 -14.29 52.45 -15.63
N SER A 307 -14.55 51.46 -16.49
CA SER A 307 -15.65 50.50 -16.33
C SER A 307 -15.21 49.24 -15.55
N ALA A 308 -14.96 49.38 -14.25
CA ALA A 308 -14.79 48.19 -13.40
C ALA A 308 -16.12 47.43 -13.29
N LEU A 309 -16.11 46.13 -13.60
CA LEU A 309 -17.30 45.28 -13.51
C LEU A 309 -17.77 45.15 -12.05
N SER A 310 -19.08 45.04 -11.84
CA SER A 310 -19.62 44.80 -10.50
C SER A 310 -19.16 43.43 -9.98
N PRO A 311 -19.07 43.23 -8.65
CA PRO A 311 -18.68 41.92 -8.10
C PRO A 311 -19.54 40.76 -8.59
N GLY A 312 -20.84 40.99 -8.82
CA GLY A 312 -21.78 39.97 -9.35
C GLY A 312 -21.53 39.65 -10.82
N ASP A 313 -21.20 40.66 -11.63
CA ASP A 313 -20.87 40.44 -13.04
C ASP A 313 -19.53 39.71 -13.19
N VAL A 314 -18.54 40.04 -12.35
CA VAL A 314 -17.25 39.32 -12.32
C VAL A 314 -17.48 37.85 -11.98
N LEU A 315 -18.27 37.53 -10.95
CA LEU A 315 -18.58 36.15 -10.58
C LEU A 315 -19.30 35.41 -11.72
N THR A 316 -20.25 36.06 -12.39
CA THR A 316 -20.97 35.49 -13.54
C THR A 316 -20.00 35.16 -14.67
N ASN A 317 -19.11 36.09 -15.03
CA ASN A 317 -18.11 35.88 -16.08
C ASN A 317 -17.15 34.73 -15.73
N LEU A 318 -16.64 34.66 -14.49
CA LEU A 318 -15.75 33.58 -14.05
C LEU A 318 -16.46 32.22 -14.04
N THR A 319 -17.73 32.20 -13.65
CA THR A 319 -18.54 30.98 -13.65
C THR A 319 -18.78 30.47 -15.06
N GLU A 320 -19.11 31.35 -16.01
CA GLU A 320 -19.27 30.99 -17.42
C GLU A 320 -17.95 30.52 -18.04
N GLU A 321 -16.82 31.15 -17.70
CA GLU A 321 -15.51 30.69 -18.16
C GLU A 321 -15.18 29.30 -17.62
N LEU A 322 -15.46 29.01 -16.34
CA LEU A 322 -15.30 27.66 -15.78
C LEU A 322 -16.20 26.62 -16.47
N LYS A 323 -17.47 26.95 -16.76
CA LYS A 323 -18.39 26.08 -17.52
C LYS A 323 -17.88 25.82 -18.94
N LYS A 324 -17.32 26.84 -19.59
CA LYS A 324 -16.73 26.71 -20.92
C LYS A 324 -15.52 25.78 -20.89
N ILE A 325 -14.61 25.93 -19.91
CA ILE A 325 -13.47 25.03 -19.71
C ILE A 325 -13.96 23.60 -19.47
N HIS A 326 -14.95 23.41 -18.60
CA HIS A 326 -15.55 22.10 -18.34
C HIS A 326 -16.09 21.44 -19.62
N THR A 327 -16.80 22.20 -20.46
CA THR A 327 -17.37 21.71 -21.71
C THR A 327 -16.29 21.35 -22.74
N LEU A 328 -15.27 22.20 -22.89
CA LEU A 328 -14.16 21.98 -23.84
C LEU A 328 -13.30 20.78 -23.45
N SER A 329 -13.16 20.51 -22.16
CA SER A 329 -12.38 19.38 -21.62
C SER A 329 -13.18 18.07 -21.51
N GLY A 330 -14.36 17.98 -22.14
CA GLY A 330 -15.20 16.77 -22.05
C GLY A 330 -15.67 16.44 -20.63
N GLY A 331 -15.81 17.46 -19.78
CA GLY A 331 -16.23 17.35 -18.39
C GLY A 331 -15.08 17.31 -17.36
N ALA A 332 -13.82 17.24 -17.80
CA ALA A 332 -12.68 17.16 -16.89
C ALA A 332 -12.20 18.53 -16.40
N VAL A 333 -12.23 18.75 -15.08
CA VAL A 333 -11.71 19.98 -14.42
C VAL A 333 -10.77 19.69 -13.25
N MET A 334 -10.51 18.41 -12.97
CA MET A 334 -9.61 17.92 -11.92
C MET A 334 -9.00 16.59 -12.35
N ASN A 335 -8.03 16.10 -11.59
CA ASN A 335 -7.38 14.82 -11.85
C ASN A 335 -8.41 13.69 -12.10
N PRO A 336 -8.39 13.05 -13.29
CA PRO A 336 -9.37 12.03 -13.65
C PRO A 336 -9.31 10.79 -12.76
N LEU A 337 -8.18 10.54 -12.09
CA LEU A 337 -7.98 9.41 -11.19
C LEU A 337 -8.81 9.52 -9.90
N LEU A 338 -9.32 10.71 -9.57
CA LEU A 338 -10.17 10.92 -8.39
C LEU A 338 -11.53 10.22 -8.52
N HIS A 339 -11.97 9.92 -9.74
CA HIS A 339 -13.29 9.35 -10.03
C HIS A 339 -13.25 7.89 -10.48
N MET A 340 -12.08 7.23 -10.47
CA MET A 340 -11.97 5.82 -10.85
C MET A 340 -12.60 4.90 -9.79
N PRO A 341 -13.62 4.09 -10.14
CA PRO A 341 -14.26 3.18 -9.21
C PRO A 341 -13.27 2.15 -8.66
N GLY A 342 -13.30 1.92 -7.34
CA GLY A 342 -12.49 0.88 -6.69
C GLY A 342 -10.99 1.15 -6.62
N MET A 343 -10.50 2.32 -7.06
CA MET A 343 -9.10 2.71 -6.97
C MET A 343 -8.90 3.87 -6.00
N ASN A 344 -8.07 3.64 -4.97
CA ASN A 344 -7.51 4.73 -4.18
C ASN A 344 -6.09 5.02 -4.68
N HIS A 345 -5.97 5.97 -5.62
CA HIS A 345 -4.67 6.34 -6.22
C HIS A 345 -3.68 6.94 -5.21
N ASN A 346 -4.15 7.33 -4.01
CA ASN A 346 -3.30 7.78 -2.90
C ASN A 346 -2.50 6.62 -2.27
N SER A 347 -3.04 5.40 -2.35
CA SER A 347 -2.43 4.20 -1.75
C SER A 347 -2.02 3.14 -2.76
N ARG A 348 -2.57 3.13 -3.99
CA ARG A 348 -2.22 2.15 -5.04
C ARG A 348 -1.37 2.80 -6.13
N CYS A 349 -0.21 2.21 -6.42
CA CYS A 349 0.58 2.56 -7.60
C CYS A 349 -0.19 2.13 -8.85
N ILE A 350 -0.33 3.01 -9.83
CA ILE A 350 -0.93 2.69 -11.14
C ILE A 350 0.17 2.04 -11.98
N ILE A 351 0.57 0.84 -11.60
CA ILE A 351 1.32 -0.04 -12.49
C ILE A 351 0.28 -1.05 -12.94
N GLY A 352 -0.06 -1.01 -14.24
CA GLY A 352 -0.94 -2.00 -14.82
C GLY A 352 -0.47 -3.39 -14.42
N SER A 353 -1.41 -4.22 -13.98
CA SER A 353 -1.25 -5.60 -13.50
C SER A 353 -0.57 -6.57 -14.49
N ASN A 354 0.00 -6.05 -15.59
CA ASN A 354 0.62 -6.78 -16.69
C ASN A 354 2.13 -6.49 -16.82
N ALA A 355 2.77 -5.82 -15.86
CA ALA A 355 4.23 -5.74 -15.82
C ALA A 355 4.79 -7.07 -15.28
N VAL A 356 4.77 -8.06 -16.16
CA VAL A 356 5.64 -9.24 -16.15
C VAL A 356 7.08 -8.78 -15.94
N THR A 357 7.73 -9.27 -14.88
CA THR A 357 9.01 -10.00 -14.91
C THR A 357 9.31 -10.58 -13.55
#